data_AF-A0A377PFM6-F1
#
_entry.id   AF-A0A377PFM6-F1
#
_cell.length_a   1.000
_cell.length_b   1.000
_cell.length_c   1.000
_cell.angle_alpha   90.00
_cell.angle_beta   90.00
_cell.angle_gamma   90.00
#
_symmetry.space_group_name_H-M   'P 1'
#
loop_
_entity.id
_entity.type
_entity.pdbx_description
1 polymer ?
#
loop_
_entity_poly.entity_id
_entity_poly.type
_entity_poly.pdbx_seq_one_letter_code
_entity_poly.pdbx_strand_id
1 'polypeptide(L)'
;MPLLPMTVSADDVREAANIIKAAAHRTPVLTSTQANALTGASLFFKCENYQRIGAFKFRGAYNAISHLTPEQKKNGVVAFSSGNHAQAMALAARELNVPVTIVMPHDAPRLNSPPHADTVPKSLFTIAKPKIVKRSPPIWQPSVV
;
A
#
# COMPACT_ATOMS: atom_id res chain seq x y z
N MET A 1 9.60 -24.45 -8.96
CA MET A 1 9.42 -23.27 -8.09
C MET A 1 10.39 -23.43 -6.93
N PRO A 2 11.41 -22.58 -6.77
CA PRO A 2 12.18 -22.59 -5.52
C PRO A 2 11.22 -22.18 -4.41
N LEU A 3 11.21 -22.94 -3.31
CA LEU A 3 10.51 -22.54 -2.10
C LEU A 3 11.12 -21.20 -1.65
N LEU A 4 10.28 -20.18 -1.42
CA LEU A 4 10.74 -19.00 -0.70
C LEU A 4 11.36 -19.47 0.61
N PRO A 5 12.53 -18.95 1.02
CA PRO A 5 13.07 -19.28 2.33
C PRO A 5 11.99 -19.05 3.39
N MET A 6 11.73 -20.07 4.20
CA MET A 6 10.65 -20.11 5.20
C MET A 6 10.79 -19.03 6.29
N THR A 7 11.86 -18.24 6.26
CA THR A 7 12.20 -17.25 7.28
C THR A 7 12.52 -15.92 6.62
N VAL A 8 11.81 -14.87 7.01
CA VAL A 8 12.16 -13.49 6.67
C VAL A 8 13.37 -13.07 7.51
N SER A 9 14.38 -12.54 6.85
CA SER A 9 15.64 -12.04 7.42
C SER A 9 15.70 -10.51 7.45
N ALA A 10 16.73 -9.97 8.09
CA ALA A 10 16.99 -8.54 8.04
C ALA A 10 17.35 -8.05 6.63
N ASP A 11 17.91 -8.91 5.78
CA ASP A 11 18.27 -8.55 4.41
C ASP A 11 17.04 -8.35 3.53
N ASP A 12 16.00 -9.16 3.71
CA ASP A 12 14.71 -8.97 3.03
C ASP A 12 14.10 -7.59 3.34
N VAL A 13 14.27 -7.11 4.58
CA VAL A 13 13.81 -5.78 5.00
C VAL A 13 14.65 -4.67 4.35
N ARG A 14 15.98 -4.86 4.24
CA ARG A 14 16.89 -3.91 3.57
C ARG A 14 16.60 -3.83 2.07
N GLU A 15 16.39 -4.97 1.43
CA GLU A 15 15.97 -5.05 0.03
C GLU A 15 14.62 -4.35 -0.18
N ALA A 16 13.62 -4.67 0.65
CA ALA A 16 12.32 -4.02 0.59
C ALA A 16 12.44 -2.50 0.76
N ALA A 17 13.31 -2.01 1.65
CA ALA A 17 13.57 -0.58 1.83
C ALA A 17 14.12 0.08 0.57
N ASN A 18 14.98 -0.61 -0.20
CA ASN A 18 15.49 -0.12 -1.47
C ASN A 18 14.40 -0.07 -2.54
N ILE A 19 13.61 -1.13 -2.67
CA ILE A 19 12.54 -1.25 -3.67
C ILE A 19 11.47 -0.17 -3.46
N ILE A 20 11.03 0.04 -2.22
CA ILE A 20 9.95 0.99 -1.93
C ILE A 20 10.43 2.44 -1.90
N LYS A 21 11.74 2.72 -1.96
CA LYS A 21 12.31 4.07 -1.75
C LYS A 21 11.72 5.12 -2.69
N ALA A 22 11.48 4.76 -3.95
CA ALA A 22 10.91 5.65 -4.96
C ALA A 22 9.40 5.85 -4.82
N ALA A 23 8.72 4.96 -4.10
CA ALA A 23 7.26 4.94 -4.05
C ALA A 23 6.70 5.29 -2.68
N ALA A 24 7.30 4.89 -1.56
CA ALA A 24 6.76 5.09 -0.23
C ALA A 24 7.28 6.39 0.40
N HIS A 25 6.42 7.08 1.17
CA HIS A 25 6.85 8.23 1.95
C HIS A 25 7.85 7.82 3.04
N ARG A 26 8.92 8.60 3.21
CA ARG A 26 9.65 8.66 4.47
C ARG A 26 8.82 9.46 5.47
N THR A 27 7.95 8.75 6.17
CA THR A 27 7.05 9.32 7.19
C THR A 27 7.84 9.95 8.33
N PRO A 28 7.34 11.03 8.94
CA PRO A 28 8.03 11.70 10.04
C PRO A 28 8.07 10.82 11.29
N VAL A 29 8.94 11.20 12.22
CA VAL A 29 8.94 10.74 13.60
C VAL A 29 8.53 11.93 14.45
N LEU A 30 7.41 11.82 15.14
CA LEU A 30 6.93 12.87 16.05
C LEU A 30 7.26 12.51 17.49
N THR A 31 7.27 13.51 18.36
CA THR A 31 7.43 13.37 19.82
C THR A 31 6.30 14.13 20.52
N SER A 32 6.09 13.86 21.81
CA SER A 32 5.08 14.56 22.61
C SER A 32 5.61 14.83 24.02
N THR A 33 5.67 16.10 24.40
CA THR A 33 6.12 16.51 25.74
C THR A 33 5.21 15.97 26.84
N GLN A 34 3.89 15.98 26.60
CA GLN A 34 2.92 15.41 27.52
C GLN A 34 3.10 13.89 27.67
N ALA A 35 3.24 13.16 26.56
CA ALA A 35 3.43 11.71 26.62
C ALA A 35 4.74 11.36 27.35
N ASN A 36 5.81 12.12 27.10
CA ASN A 36 7.08 11.93 27.79
C ASN A 36 6.97 12.15 29.30
N ALA A 37 6.25 13.20 29.72
CA ALA A 37 6.03 13.50 31.14
C ALA A 37 5.22 12.41 31.84
N LEU A 38 4.18 11.88 31.17
CA LEU A 38 3.34 10.81 31.71
C LEU A 38 4.10 9.49 31.90
N THR A 39 5.07 9.19 31.03
CA THR A 39 5.83 7.93 31.10
C THR A 39 7.21 8.06 31.76
N GLY A 40 7.68 9.27 32.01
CA GLY A 40 9.06 9.53 32.47
C GLY A 40 10.13 9.13 31.45
N ALA A 41 9.80 9.10 30.15
CA ALA A 41 10.68 8.59 29.10
C ALA A 41 10.56 9.41 27.80
N SER A 42 11.51 9.26 26.87
CA SER A 42 11.45 9.88 25.54
C SER A 42 10.73 8.99 24.54
N LEU A 43 9.52 9.37 24.13
CA LEU A 43 8.70 8.62 23.17
C LEU A 43 8.80 9.18 21.76
N PHE A 44 8.91 8.27 20.79
CA PHE A 44 9.01 8.56 19.36
C PHE A 44 7.92 7.82 18.60
N PHE A 45 7.10 8.57 17.84
CA PHE A 45 5.97 8.03 17.10
C PHE A 45 6.31 7.98 15.63
N LYS A 46 6.41 6.77 15.07
CA LYS A 46 6.58 6.58 13.62
C LYS A 46 5.22 6.71 12.92
N CYS A 47 4.97 7.86 12.29
CA CYS A 47 3.64 8.24 11.80
C CYS A 47 3.27 7.62 10.44
N GLU A 48 3.03 6.31 10.41
CA GLU A 48 2.58 5.61 9.18
C GLU A 48 1.15 5.97 8.74
N ASN A 49 0.41 6.71 9.56
CA ASN A 49 -0.84 7.37 9.16
C ASN A 49 -0.63 8.45 8.07
N TYR A 50 0.60 8.88 7.80
CA TYR A 50 0.95 9.80 6.70
C TYR A 50 1.51 9.11 5.44
N GLN A 51 1.42 7.77 5.37
CA GLN A 51 1.79 7.03 4.17
C GLN A 51 0.73 7.18 3.06
N ARG A 52 1.05 6.80 1.81
CA ARG A 52 0.24 7.01 0.59
C ARG A 52 -1.20 6.44 0.56
N ILE A 53 -1.63 5.74 1.61
CA ILE A 53 -3.02 5.26 1.82
C ILE A 53 -3.51 5.50 3.25
N GLY A 54 -2.82 6.36 4.01
CA GLY A 54 -3.11 6.58 5.42
C GLY A 54 -2.66 5.45 6.35
N ALA A 55 -1.86 4.49 5.87
CA ALA A 55 -1.31 3.40 6.68
C ALA A 55 -0.07 2.76 6.07
N PHE A 56 0.68 2.02 6.90
CA PHE A 56 1.93 1.34 6.55
C PHE A 56 1.80 0.29 5.44
N LYS A 57 0.59 -0.22 5.19
CA LYS A 57 0.35 -1.38 4.30
C LYS A 57 0.74 -1.13 2.84
N PHE A 58 0.86 0.13 2.41
CA PHE A 58 1.40 0.47 1.09
C PHE A 58 2.81 -0.10 0.88
N ARG A 59 3.66 -0.11 1.91
CA ARG A 59 5.04 -0.61 1.83
C ARG A 59 5.07 -2.07 1.39
N GLY A 60 4.34 -2.93 2.09
CA GLY A 60 4.29 -4.36 1.80
C GLY A 60 3.63 -4.67 0.46
N ALA A 61 2.52 -3.98 0.13
CA ALA A 61 1.84 -4.17 -1.15
C ALA A 61 2.75 -3.81 -2.34
N TYR A 62 3.43 -2.67 -2.28
CA TYR A 62 4.34 -2.24 -3.33
C TYR A 62 5.55 -3.19 -3.45
N ASN A 63 6.12 -3.62 -2.31
CA ASN A 63 7.21 -4.57 -2.30
C ASN A 63 6.81 -5.91 -2.96
N ALA A 64 5.67 -6.47 -2.55
CA ALA A 64 5.20 -7.77 -3.05
C ALA A 64 4.94 -7.73 -4.57
N ILE A 65 4.23 -6.72 -5.08
CA ILE A 65 3.92 -6.61 -6.51
C ILE A 65 5.20 -6.32 -7.33
N SER A 66 6.16 -5.57 -6.76
CA SER A 66 7.43 -5.29 -7.45
C SER A 66 8.22 -6.55 -7.77
N HIS A 67 8.23 -7.53 -6.87
CA HIS A 67 8.94 -8.81 -7.01
C HIS A 67 8.32 -9.78 -8.02
N LEU A 68 7.09 -9.53 -8.47
CA LEU A 68 6.45 -10.41 -9.45
C LEU A 68 7.21 -10.38 -10.78
N THR A 69 7.37 -11.55 -11.38
CA THR A 69 7.89 -11.68 -12.73
C THR A 69 6.97 -10.98 -13.75
N PRO A 70 7.46 -10.63 -14.95
CA PRO A 70 6.61 -10.04 -15.99
C PRO A 70 5.38 -10.91 -16.31
N GLU A 71 5.53 -12.24 -16.31
CA GLU A 71 4.45 -13.18 -16.55
C GLU A 71 3.41 -13.17 -15.42
N GLN A 72 3.86 -13.16 -14.16
CA GLN A 72 2.97 -13.01 -13.01
C GLN A 72 2.23 -11.67 -13.02
N LYS A 73 2.92 -10.57 -13.37
CA LYS A 73 2.31 -9.24 -13.51
C LYS A 73 1.23 -9.21 -14.59
N LYS A 74 1.43 -9.93 -15.70
CA LYS A 74 0.43 -10.06 -16.77
C LYS A 74 -0.83 -10.80 -16.30
N ASN A 75 -0.66 -11.83 -15.48
CA ASN A 75 -1.78 -12.59 -14.89
C ASN A 75 -2.54 -11.78 -13.82
N GLY A 76 -1.91 -10.74 -13.26
CA GLY A 76 -2.49 -9.89 -12.24
C GLY A 76 -2.43 -10.52 -10.84
N VAL A 77 -2.97 -9.78 -9.86
CA VAL A 77 -2.97 -10.18 -8.45
C VAL A 77 -4.38 -10.18 -7.87
N VAL A 78 -4.61 -11.04 -6.88
CA VAL A 78 -5.85 -11.10 -6.12
C VAL A 78 -5.52 -10.87 -4.65
N ALA A 79 -6.32 -10.05 -3.98
CA ALA A 79 -6.24 -9.84 -2.53
C ALA A 79 -7.62 -9.85 -1.90
N PHE A 80 -7.71 -10.27 -0.64
CA PHE A 80 -8.93 -10.18 0.16
C PHE A 80 -8.67 -9.23 1.33
N SER A 81 -9.43 -8.14 1.40
CA SER A 81 -9.35 -7.20 2.53
C SER A 81 -10.48 -6.18 2.45
N SER A 82 -11.07 -5.81 3.58
CA SER A 82 -12.08 -4.75 3.69
C SER A 82 -11.50 -3.34 3.93
N GLY A 83 -10.17 -3.18 4.01
CA GLY A 83 -9.53 -2.02 4.64
C GLY A 83 -8.22 -1.56 3.99
N ASN A 84 -7.30 -1.05 4.82
CA ASN A 84 -6.01 -0.48 4.38
C ASN A 84 -5.20 -1.37 3.42
N HIS A 85 -5.34 -2.70 3.48
CA HIS A 85 -4.64 -3.59 2.55
C HIS A 85 -5.25 -3.55 1.15
N ALA A 86 -6.58 -3.47 1.03
CA ALA A 86 -7.26 -3.27 -0.25
C ALA A 86 -6.79 -1.99 -0.93
N GLN A 87 -6.78 -0.86 -0.22
CA GLN A 87 -6.28 0.41 -0.75
C GLN A 87 -4.80 0.33 -1.13
N ALA A 88 -3.97 -0.31 -0.30
CA ALA A 88 -2.55 -0.50 -0.58
C ALA A 88 -2.31 -1.32 -1.84
N MET A 89 -3.01 -2.44 -2.02
CA MET A 89 -2.92 -3.29 -3.21
C MET A 89 -3.43 -2.57 -4.46
N ALA A 90 -4.57 -1.87 -4.36
CA ALA A 90 -5.11 -1.07 -5.46
C ALA A 90 -4.12 0.00 -5.91
N LEU A 91 -3.55 0.77 -4.96
CA LEU A 91 -2.59 1.81 -5.29
C LEU A 91 -1.30 1.23 -5.86
N ALA A 92 -0.69 0.23 -5.22
CA ALA A 92 0.55 -0.37 -5.70
C ALA A 92 0.40 -1.00 -7.09
N ALA A 93 -0.69 -1.73 -7.33
CA ALA A 93 -0.99 -2.33 -8.62
C ALA A 93 -1.17 -1.26 -9.72
N ARG A 94 -1.83 -0.13 -9.42
CA ARG A 94 -1.93 1.00 -10.35
C ARG A 94 -0.57 1.58 -10.72
N GLU A 95 0.27 1.85 -9.72
CA GLU A 95 1.59 2.45 -9.93
C GLU A 95 2.54 1.53 -10.72
N LEU A 96 2.39 0.20 -10.54
CA LEU A 96 3.19 -0.82 -11.23
C LEU A 96 2.52 -1.36 -12.52
N ASN A 97 1.36 -0.80 -12.90
CA ASN A 97 0.57 -1.21 -14.07
C ASN A 97 0.24 -2.72 -14.09
N VAL A 98 -0.18 -3.26 -12.95
CA VAL A 98 -0.56 -4.67 -12.75
C VAL A 98 -2.08 -4.75 -12.53
N PRO A 99 -2.81 -5.65 -13.23
CA PRO A 99 -4.22 -5.89 -12.94
C PRO A 99 -4.40 -6.39 -11.52
N VAL A 100 -5.40 -5.87 -10.81
CA VAL A 100 -5.71 -6.30 -9.43
C VAL A 100 -7.20 -6.54 -9.24
N THR A 101 -7.52 -7.63 -8.55
CA THR A 101 -8.87 -7.95 -8.09
C THR A 101 -8.89 -7.97 -6.58
N ILE A 102 -9.77 -7.18 -5.97
CA ILE A 102 -9.92 -7.11 -4.52
C ILE A 102 -11.26 -7.68 -4.12
N VAL A 103 -11.24 -8.66 -3.23
CA VAL A 103 -12.44 -9.25 -2.63
C VAL A 103 -12.66 -8.60 -1.27
N MET A 104 -13.82 -7.97 -1.10
CA MET A 104 -14.22 -7.28 0.12
C MET A 104 -15.55 -7.85 0.62
N PRO A 105 -15.82 -7.92 1.93
CA PRO A 105 -17.16 -8.21 2.41
C PRO A 105 -18.12 -7.06 2.04
N HIS A 106 -19.40 -7.37 1.83
CA HIS A 106 -20.38 -6.42 1.32
C HIS A 106 -20.66 -5.24 2.27
N ASP A 107 -20.43 -5.43 3.57
CA ASP A 107 -20.62 -4.47 4.65
C ASP A 107 -19.36 -3.63 4.95
N ALA A 108 -18.30 -3.77 4.14
CA ALA A 108 -17.09 -2.98 4.30
C ALA A 108 -17.40 -1.47 4.21
N PRO A 109 -16.83 -0.63 5.11
CA PRO A 109 -17.05 0.81 5.08
C PRO A 109 -16.68 1.39 3.71
N ARG A 110 -17.55 2.25 3.14
CA ARG A 110 -17.32 2.86 1.81
C ARG A 110 -15.99 3.62 1.72
N LEU A 111 -15.54 4.24 2.82
CA LEU A 111 -14.25 4.93 2.89
C LEU A 111 -13.06 4.02 2.56
N ASN A 112 -13.19 2.72 2.81
CA ASN A 112 -12.13 1.75 2.59
C ASN A 112 -12.14 1.14 1.18
N SER A 113 -13.15 1.44 0.37
CA SER A 113 -13.25 0.94 -1.00
C SER A 113 -12.22 1.63 -1.90
N PRO A 114 -11.55 0.90 -2.81
CA PRO A 114 -10.65 1.50 -3.78
C PRO A 114 -11.37 2.55 -4.66
N PRO A 115 -10.76 3.71 -4.93
CA PRO A 115 -11.36 4.70 -5.82
C PRO A 115 -11.53 4.15 -7.24
N HIS A 116 -12.67 4.44 -7.87
CA HIS A 116 -13.02 4.02 -9.24
C HIS A 116 -13.04 2.50 -9.46
N ALA A 117 -13.39 1.73 -8.44
CA ALA A 117 -13.64 0.30 -8.59
C ALA A 117 -14.97 0.05 -9.32
N ASP A 118 -14.93 -0.73 -10.40
CA ASP A 118 -16.14 -1.41 -10.85
C ASP A 118 -16.48 -2.48 -9.81
N THR A 119 -17.64 -2.35 -9.17
CA THR A 119 -18.08 -3.24 -8.09
C THR A 119 -19.13 -4.21 -8.61
N VAL A 120 -18.86 -5.52 -8.42
CA VAL A 120 -19.84 -6.58 -8.71
C VAL A 120 -20.22 -7.23 -7.38
N PRO A 121 -21.48 -7.10 -6.93
CA PRO A 121 -21.97 -7.81 -5.76
C PRO A 121 -22.04 -9.31 -6.06
N LYS A 122 -21.38 -10.13 -5.25
CA LYS A 122 -21.69 -11.56 -5.08
C LYS A 122 -22.23 -11.73 -3.67
N SER A 123 -23.15 -12.64 -3.44
CA SER A 123 -24.05 -12.74 -2.27
C SER A 123 -23.44 -12.70 -0.85
N LEU A 124 -22.12 -12.61 -0.69
CA LEU A 124 -21.41 -12.36 0.56
C LEU A 124 -20.23 -11.36 0.42
N PHE A 125 -19.72 -11.15 -0.80
CA PHE A 125 -18.51 -10.38 -1.08
C PHE A 125 -18.66 -9.51 -2.33
N THR A 126 -18.14 -8.30 -2.27
CA THR A 126 -17.98 -7.39 -3.40
C THR A 126 -16.63 -7.62 -4.06
N ILE A 127 -16.62 -7.77 -5.39
CA ILE A 127 -15.40 -7.78 -6.18
C ILE A 127 -15.16 -6.38 -6.74
N ALA A 128 -14.05 -5.77 -6.36
CA ALA A 128 -13.58 -4.50 -6.87
C ALA A 128 -12.45 -4.73 -7.90
N LYS A 129 -12.64 -4.22 -9.12
CA LYS A 129 -11.59 -4.10 -10.14
C LYS A 129 -11.25 -2.61 -10.32
N PRO A 130 -10.17 -2.10 -9.70
CA PRO A 130 -9.76 -0.71 -9.88
C PRO A 130 -9.41 -0.46 -11.35
N LYS A 131 -9.99 0.57 -11.97
CA LYS A 131 -9.56 0.98 -13.32
C LYS A 131 -8.17 1.61 -13.26
N ILE A 132 -7.24 1.08 -14.07
CA ILE A 132 -5.92 1.70 -14.25
C ILE A 132 -6.09 2.90 -15.18
N VAL A 133 -6.30 4.08 -14.59
CA VAL A 133 -6.25 5.34 -15.32
C VAL A 133 -4.83 5.87 -15.24
N LYS A 134 -4.13 5.97 -16.39
CA LYS A 134 -2.81 6.62 -16.44
C LYS A 134 -2.98 8.09 -16.05
N ARG A 135 -2.35 8.52 -14.95
CA ARG A 135 -2.24 9.96 -14.67
C ARG A 135 -1.28 10.57 -15.68
N SER A 136 -1.67 11.69 -16.28
CA SER A 136 -0.74 12.63 -16.89
C SER A 136 0.32 13.02 -15.85
N PRO A 137 1.58 13.25 -16.26
CA PRO A 137 2.64 13.63 -15.32
C PRO A 137 2.22 14.90 -14.55
N PRO A 138 2.59 15.02 -13.26
CA PRO A 138 2.30 16.23 -12.50
C PRO A 138 3.01 17.42 -13.16
N ILE A 139 2.25 18.47 -13.47
CA ILE A 139 2.81 19.78 -13.84
C ILE A 139 3.34 20.40 -12.54
N TRP A 140 4.55 20.02 -12.14
CA TRP A 140 5.30 20.72 -11.10
C TRP A 140 6.37 21.55 -11.81
N GLN A 141 6.03 22.80 -12.13
CA GLN A 141 7.04 23.83 -12.37
C GLN A 141 7.48 24.36 -11.00
N PRO A 142 8.78 24.34 -10.66
CA PRO A 142 9.24 25.01 -9.45
C PRO A 142 9.09 26.51 -9.66
N SER A 143 8.22 27.14 -8.87
CA SER A 143 8.20 28.59 -8.73
C SER A 143 9.50 29.01 -8.07
N VAL A 144 10.34 29.70 -8.83
CA VAL A 144 11.51 30.41 -8.35
C VAL A 144 11.02 31.54 -7.43
N VAL A 145 11.41 31.50 -6.16
CA VAL A 145 11.56 32.67 -5.28
C VAL A 145 12.78 32.44 -4.40
#